data_AF-A0A067QKD5-F1
#
_entry.id   AF-A0A067QKD5-F1
#
_cell.length_a   1.000
_cell.length_b   1.000
_cell.length_c   1.000
_cell.angle_alpha   90.00
_cell.angle_beta   90.00
_cell.angle_gamma   90.00
#
_symmetry.space_group_name_H-M   'P 1'
#
loop_
_entity.id
_entity.type
_entity.pdbx_description
1 polymer ?
#
loop_
_entity_poly.entity_id
_entity_poly.type
_entity_poly.pdbx_seq_one_letter_code
_entity_poly.pdbx_strand_id
1 'polypeptide(L)'
;MITRNMRLYLKPILCFLMLLVYCFDYVTGIGGVIYAINAGGEAHTDSFGVRYEKDPLHGKVGTASDYGKRLLIGRAPANDHILYQTERYHHSTFGYDIPINEDGDYVMILKFCEVYFNAPNMKVFDVVLNGDHTVVPDLDIYDRVGNGNAHDEYIPFTVNNGRLYYNEEESDIRGGKIRVEFIKGYRDNPKVNAICVIKGLLEDVPKLPPIPSEAEPEEYRDEVEDKKSAKNRRPSGPRTPDPYSIDDSSVMLPVFVAIGAFIPLLFCLCKL
;
A
#
# COMPACT_ATOMS: atom_id res chain seq x y z
N MET A 1 31.00 30.54 48.98
CA MET A 1 32.06 29.73 48.33
C MET A 1 31.50 28.54 47.53
N ILE A 2 30.31 28.02 47.86
CA ILE A 2 29.69 26.84 47.22
C ILE A 2 29.12 27.12 45.80
N THR A 3 28.63 28.32 45.53
CA THR A 3 27.97 28.70 44.26
C THR A 3 28.92 28.90 43.06
N ARG A 4 30.22 29.09 43.32
CA ARG A 4 31.20 29.37 42.26
C ARG A 4 31.72 28.09 41.59
N ASN A 5 31.78 26.99 42.34
CA ASN A 5 32.22 25.68 41.84
C ASN A 5 31.13 24.99 40.99
N MET A 6 29.84 25.23 41.27
CA MET A 6 28.74 24.59 40.53
C MET A 6 28.63 25.10 39.08
N ARG A 7 29.00 26.35 38.80
CA ARG A 7 29.05 26.92 37.43
C ARG A 7 30.20 26.37 36.58
N LEU A 8 31.27 25.86 37.19
CA LEU A 8 32.43 25.31 36.49
C LEU A 8 32.14 23.93 35.88
N TYR A 9 31.26 23.14 36.49
CA TYR A 9 30.87 21.82 35.97
C TYR A 9 29.64 21.86 35.07
N LEU A 10 28.79 22.88 35.17
CA LEU A 10 27.56 22.97 34.37
C LEU A 10 27.82 23.16 32.88
N LYS A 11 28.84 23.93 32.50
CA LYS A 11 29.21 24.16 31.10
C LYS A 11 29.75 22.91 30.38
N PRO A 12 30.72 22.16 30.93
CA PRO A 12 31.19 20.93 30.29
C PRO A 12 30.11 19.85 30.26
N ILE A 13 29.22 19.77 31.27
CA ILE A 13 28.08 18.84 31.26
C ILE A 13 27.07 19.22 30.16
N LEU A 14 26.77 20.50 29.98
CA LEU A 14 25.88 20.99 28.93
C LEU A 14 26.50 20.78 27.53
N CYS A 15 27.80 21.01 27.36
CA CYS A 15 28.51 20.70 26.13
C CYS A 15 28.55 19.19 25.85
N PHE A 16 28.76 18.35 26.87
CA PHE A 16 28.76 16.91 26.72
C PHE A 16 27.36 16.38 26.37
N LEU A 17 26.29 16.92 26.98
CA LEU A 17 24.91 16.62 26.61
C LEU A 17 24.56 17.09 25.20
N MET A 18 25.00 18.28 24.78
CA MET A 18 24.83 18.75 23.39
C MET A 18 25.61 17.90 22.39
N LEU A 19 26.81 17.41 22.77
CA LEU A 19 27.59 16.49 21.94
C LEU A 19 26.94 15.10 21.87
N LEU A 20 26.36 14.62 22.99
CA LEU A 20 25.63 13.35 23.06
C LEU A 20 24.34 13.41 22.23
N VAL A 21 23.64 14.54 22.23
CA VAL A 21 22.48 14.79 21.36
C VAL A 21 22.89 14.90 19.88
N TYR A 22 24.10 15.39 19.58
CA TYR A 22 24.67 15.37 18.22
C TYR A 22 25.21 14.00 17.79
N CYS A 23 25.48 13.07 18.73
CA CYS A 23 25.91 11.70 18.44
C CYS A 23 24.76 10.70 18.36
N PHE A 24 23.53 11.11 18.64
CA PHE A 24 22.34 10.36 18.21
C PHE A 24 22.06 10.67 16.74
N ASP A 25 22.99 10.28 15.87
CA ASP A 25 22.58 9.90 14.52
C ASP A 25 21.66 8.70 14.70
N TYR A 26 20.43 8.84 14.23
CA TYR A 26 19.41 7.81 14.29
C TYR A 26 19.91 6.59 13.50
N VAL A 27 20.52 5.64 14.20
CA VAL A 27 20.71 4.28 13.66
C VAL A 27 19.37 3.58 13.80
N THR A 28 18.48 3.85 12.85
CA THR A 28 17.39 2.94 12.50
C THR A 28 17.92 2.04 11.40
N GLY A 29 18.01 0.73 11.68
CA GLY A 29 18.66 -0.31 10.87
C GLY A 29 17.98 -0.62 9.54
N ILE A 30 17.76 0.41 8.73
CA ILE A 30 17.40 0.32 7.32
C ILE A 30 18.68 0.73 6.58
N GLY A 31 19.01 0.03 5.49
CA GLY A 31 20.12 0.42 4.62
C GLY A 31 20.10 1.93 4.29
N GLY A 32 21.23 2.50 3.90
CA GLY A 32 21.32 3.95 3.67
C GLY A 32 20.30 4.41 2.64
N VAL A 33 19.29 5.19 3.06
CA VAL A 33 18.31 5.80 2.15
C VAL A 33 19.05 6.83 1.29
N ILE A 34 19.11 6.61 -0.02
CA ILE A 34 19.81 7.50 -0.94
C ILE A 34 18.87 8.45 -1.69
N TYR A 35 17.59 8.10 -1.77
CA TYR A 35 16.58 8.89 -2.46
C TYR A 35 15.19 8.57 -1.92
N ALA A 36 14.39 9.58 -1.58
CA ALA A 36 12.99 9.39 -1.21
C ALA A 36 12.17 10.63 -1.57
N ILE A 37 11.05 10.47 -2.29
CA ILE A 37 10.16 11.57 -2.68
C ILE A 37 8.69 11.18 -2.51
N ASN A 38 7.88 12.16 -2.09
CA ASN A 38 6.42 12.06 -2.07
C ASN A 38 5.85 12.68 -3.34
N ALA A 39 5.43 11.86 -4.30
CA ALA A 39 4.97 12.32 -5.60
C ALA A 39 3.61 13.04 -5.48
N GLY A 40 3.48 14.18 -6.14
CA GLY A 40 2.34 15.08 -6.05
C GLY A 40 2.19 15.81 -4.72
N GLY A 41 3.01 15.50 -3.71
CA GLY A 41 2.87 16.00 -2.34
C GLY A 41 4.03 16.85 -1.84
N GLU A 42 3.87 17.32 -0.60
CA GLU A 42 4.93 17.97 0.18
C GLU A 42 5.81 16.91 0.86
N ALA A 43 6.95 17.36 1.41
CA ALA A 43 7.85 16.50 2.16
C ALA A 43 7.16 15.86 3.39
N HIS A 44 7.52 14.62 3.70
CA HIS A 44 6.95 13.84 4.80
C HIS A 44 8.00 12.89 5.40
N THR A 45 7.86 12.54 6.68
CA THR A 45 8.70 11.54 7.33
C THR A 45 7.84 10.39 7.81
N ASP A 46 8.14 9.20 7.32
CA ASP A 46 7.35 8.00 7.59
C ASP A 46 7.61 7.44 9.01
N SER A 47 6.86 6.40 9.35
CA SER A 47 6.92 5.73 10.65
C SER A 47 8.25 5.02 10.92
N PHE A 48 9.06 4.82 9.89
CA PHE A 48 10.41 4.25 9.98
C PHE A 48 11.50 5.31 10.05
N GLY A 49 11.14 6.60 10.02
CA GLY A 49 12.09 7.72 10.07
C GLY A 49 12.65 8.11 8.70
N VAL A 50 12.15 7.53 7.59
CA VAL A 50 12.58 7.89 6.24
C VAL A 50 11.95 9.22 5.85
N ARG A 51 12.80 10.21 5.52
CA ARG A 51 12.35 11.51 5.04
C ARG A 51 12.18 11.49 3.52
N TYR A 52 10.93 11.54 3.08
CA TYR A 52 10.54 11.78 1.70
C TYR A 52 10.56 13.28 1.43
N GLU A 53 11.32 13.70 0.42
CA GLU A 53 11.34 15.09 -0.02
C GLU A 53 10.06 15.43 -0.80
N LYS A 54 9.80 16.74 -0.93
CA LYS A 54 8.77 17.26 -1.82
C LYS A 54 9.05 16.82 -3.27
N ASP A 55 7.99 16.56 -4.01
CA ASP A 55 8.08 16.18 -5.42
C ASP A 55 8.93 17.17 -6.27
N PRO A 56 10.06 16.72 -6.85
CA PRO A 56 10.95 17.58 -7.64
C PRO A 56 10.36 18.01 -9.00
N LEU A 57 9.31 17.33 -9.46
CA LEU A 57 8.59 17.62 -10.71
C LEU A 57 7.42 18.58 -10.51
N HIS A 58 7.17 19.04 -9.28
CA HIS A 58 6.12 20.01 -8.98
C HIS A 58 6.24 21.26 -9.87
N GLY A 59 5.14 21.60 -10.56
CA GLY A 59 5.08 22.73 -11.49
C GLY A 59 5.85 22.55 -12.81
N LYS A 60 6.38 21.35 -13.10
CA LYS A 60 7.20 21.09 -14.30
C LYS A 60 6.61 20.02 -15.20
N VAL A 61 6.36 18.81 -14.68
CA VAL A 61 5.98 17.63 -15.47
C VAL A 61 4.80 16.94 -14.80
N GLY A 62 3.72 16.71 -15.56
CA GLY A 62 2.54 15.99 -15.08
C GLY A 62 1.73 16.77 -14.06
N THR A 63 0.69 16.09 -13.56
CA THR A 63 -0.31 16.68 -12.67
C THR A 63 -0.14 16.08 -11.28
N ALA A 64 0.01 16.96 -10.29
CA ALA A 64 -0.09 16.57 -8.88
C ALA A 64 -1.57 16.43 -8.51
N SER A 65 -1.90 15.37 -7.78
CA SER A 65 -3.25 15.10 -7.30
C SER A 65 -3.20 14.69 -5.84
N ASP A 66 -4.15 15.21 -5.06
CA ASP A 66 -4.37 14.82 -3.67
C ASP A 66 -5.76 14.17 -3.48
N TYR A 67 -6.33 13.66 -4.57
CA TYR A 67 -7.64 13.02 -4.59
C TYR A 67 -7.75 11.84 -3.62
N GLY A 68 -6.63 11.21 -3.27
CA GLY A 68 -6.55 10.13 -2.29
C GLY A 68 -6.78 10.57 -0.84
N LYS A 69 -6.61 11.86 -0.49
CA LYS A 69 -6.74 12.35 0.90
C LYS A 69 -8.11 12.13 1.54
N ARG A 70 -9.15 11.87 0.74
CA ARG A 70 -10.50 11.53 1.23
C ARG A 70 -10.62 10.08 1.74
N LEU A 71 -9.63 9.23 1.45
CA LEU A 71 -9.63 7.82 1.78
C LEU A 71 -8.76 7.56 3.01
N LEU A 72 -9.22 6.63 3.86
CA LEU A 72 -8.35 5.97 4.81
C LEU A 72 -7.59 4.87 4.06
N ILE A 73 -6.26 4.92 4.08
CA ILE A 73 -5.46 3.98 3.29
C ILE A 73 -5.30 2.66 4.03
N GLY A 74 -5.77 1.56 3.42
CA GLY A 74 -5.57 0.21 3.91
C GLY A 74 -4.11 -0.24 3.79
N ARG A 75 -3.68 -1.17 4.65
CA ARG A 75 -2.33 -1.75 4.72
C ARG A 75 -1.19 -0.78 5.11
N ALA A 76 -1.44 0.52 5.30
CA ALA A 76 -0.45 1.48 5.76
C ALA A 76 -0.82 2.04 7.15
N PRO A 77 0.16 2.34 8.04
CA PRO A 77 -0.12 3.03 9.29
C PRO A 77 -0.58 4.46 9.02
N ALA A 78 -1.39 5.02 9.92
CA ALA A 78 -2.06 6.31 9.72
C ALA A 78 -1.10 7.47 9.42
N ASN A 79 0.10 7.48 10.01
CA ASN A 79 1.12 8.50 9.74
C ASN A 79 1.59 8.48 8.28
N ASP A 80 1.66 7.29 7.68
CA ASP A 80 2.26 7.08 6.36
C ASP A 80 1.21 7.16 5.25
N HIS A 81 -0.08 7.35 5.58
CA HIS A 81 -1.17 7.46 4.61
C HIS A 81 -0.89 8.51 3.55
N ILE A 82 -0.25 9.63 3.92
CA ILE A 82 0.05 10.71 2.97
C ILE A 82 0.87 10.24 1.77
N LEU A 83 1.78 9.26 1.96
CA LEU A 83 2.61 8.67 0.90
C LEU A 83 1.83 7.82 -0.11
N TYR A 84 0.54 7.60 0.16
CA TYR A 84 -0.40 6.87 -0.69
C TYR A 84 -1.63 7.73 -1.07
N GLN A 85 -1.77 8.93 -0.48
CA GLN A 85 -2.89 9.83 -0.73
C GLN A 85 -2.58 10.92 -1.76
N THR A 86 -1.31 11.32 -1.87
CA THR A 86 -0.83 12.18 -2.96
C THR A 86 -0.23 11.36 -4.07
N GLU A 87 -0.39 11.82 -5.31
CA GLU A 87 0.15 11.16 -6.49
C GLU A 87 0.58 12.17 -7.55
N ARG A 88 1.53 11.77 -8.38
CA ARG A 88 1.75 12.39 -9.69
C ARG A 88 1.30 11.43 -10.78
N TYR A 89 0.48 11.93 -11.69
CA TYR A 89 0.14 11.24 -12.93
C TYR A 89 0.47 12.09 -14.16
N HIS A 90 0.53 11.48 -15.33
CA HIS A 90 0.80 12.21 -16.57
C HIS A 90 0.06 11.61 -17.76
N HIS A 91 -0.39 12.45 -18.70
CA HIS A 91 -1.01 12.00 -19.96
C HIS A 91 -0.03 11.38 -20.99
N SER A 92 1.22 11.15 -20.58
CA SER A 92 2.33 10.68 -21.41
C SER A 92 3.35 10.00 -20.49
N THR A 93 4.37 9.35 -21.07
CA THR A 93 5.46 8.79 -20.28
C THR A 93 6.19 9.89 -19.50
N PHE A 94 6.49 9.62 -18.23
CA PHE A 94 7.25 10.52 -17.37
C PHE A 94 8.13 9.71 -16.42
N GLY A 95 9.12 10.34 -15.78
CA GLY A 95 10.03 9.62 -14.91
C GLY A 95 10.85 10.52 -13.99
N TYR A 96 11.58 9.88 -13.09
CA TYR A 96 12.44 10.54 -12.11
C TYR A 96 13.89 10.10 -12.32
N ASP A 97 14.80 11.07 -12.29
CA ASP A 97 16.23 10.80 -12.28
C ASP A 97 16.71 10.65 -10.82
N ILE A 98 17.31 9.52 -10.53
CA ILE A 98 17.76 9.11 -9.20
C ILE A 98 19.29 9.11 -9.20
N PRO A 99 19.95 9.92 -8.36
CA PRO A 99 21.41 9.93 -8.27
C PRO A 99 21.93 8.61 -7.69
N ILE A 100 22.96 8.06 -8.32
CA ILE A 100 23.67 6.85 -7.90
C ILE A 100 25.17 7.16 -7.92
N ASN A 101 25.78 7.17 -6.74
CA ASN A 101 27.17 7.60 -6.56
C ASN A 101 28.11 6.49 -6.11
N GLU A 102 27.58 5.33 -5.73
CA GLU A 102 28.34 4.24 -5.15
C GLU A 102 27.91 2.90 -5.75
N ASP A 103 28.86 1.99 -5.89
CA ASP A 103 28.57 0.59 -6.18
C ASP A 103 27.91 -0.07 -4.94
N GLY A 104 27.11 -1.09 -5.21
CA GLY A 104 26.43 -1.89 -4.19
C GLY A 104 25.06 -2.38 -4.65
N ASP A 105 24.40 -3.10 -3.73
CA ASP A 105 23.03 -3.55 -3.90
C ASP A 105 22.04 -2.48 -3.45
N TYR A 106 20.94 -2.37 -4.17
CA TYR A 106 19.90 -1.39 -3.94
C TYR A 106 18.53 -2.02 -4.06
N VAL A 107 17.56 -1.42 -3.38
CA VAL A 107 16.14 -1.73 -3.52
C VAL A 107 15.40 -0.43 -3.79
N MET A 108 14.76 -0.34 -4.95
CA MET A 108 13.79 0.71 -5.25
C MET A 108 12.40 0.25 -4.82
N ILE A 109 11.73 1.06 -4.03
CA ILE A 109 10.36 0.87 -3.57
C ILE A 109 9.49 1.89 -4.30
N LEU A 110 8.56 1.40 -5.10
CA LEU A 110 7.55 2.23 -5.75
C LEU A 110 6.23 2.05 -5.02
N LYS A 111 5.73 3.14 -4.46
CA LYS A 111 4.50 3.16 -3.67
C LYS A 111 3.34 3.62 -4.54
N PHE A 112 2.25 2.86 -4.48
CA PHE A 112 1.05 3.06 -5.27
C PHE A 112 -0.22 2.91 -4.43
N CYS A 113 -1.26 3.64 -4.81
CA CYS A 113 -2.63 3.41 -4.36
C CYS A 113 -3.59 3.75 -5.52
N GLU A 114 -4.47 2.81 -5.88
CA GLU A 114 -5.59 3.17 -6.74
C GLU A 114 -6.64 3.87 -5.89
N VAL A 115 -7.06 5.06 -6.33
CA VAL A 115 -8.00 5.90 -5.58
C VAL A 115 -9.18 6.34 -6.45
N TYR A 116 -9.04 6.30 -7.77
CA TYR A 116 -10.02 6.79 -8.72
C TYR A 116 -10.86 5.66 -9.32
N PHE A 117 -10.22 4.59 -9.78
CA PHE A 117 -10.90 3.48 -10.43
C PHE A 117 -11.40 2.43 -9.42
N ASN A 118 -12.51 1.78 -9.77
CA ASN A 118 -13.22 0.78 -8.96
C ASN A 118 -13.37 -0.57 -9.70
N ALA A 119 -12.51 -0.83 -10.69
CA ALA A 119 -12.53 -2.06 -11.47
C ALA A 119 -11.14 -2.30 -12.08
N PRO A 120 -10.75 -3.57 -12.32
CA PRO A 120 -9.51 -3.90 -13.01
C PRO A 120 -9.59 -3.49 -14.48
N ASN A 121 -8.43 -3.48 -15.12
CA ASN A 121 -8.17 -3.15 -16.52
C ASN A 121 -8.56 -1.71 -16.92
N MET A 122 -8.73 -0.82 -15.95
CA MET A 122 -9.04 0.59 -16.18
C MET A 122 -7.78 1.45 -16.30
N LYS A 123 -6.75 1.12 -15.52
CA LYS A 123 -5.43 1.75 -15.56
C LYS A 123 -4.37 0.67 -15.61
N VAL A 124 -3.64 0.61 -16.72
CA VAL A 124 -2.55 -0.34 -16.94
C VAL A 124 -1.39 0.43 -17.56
N PHE A 125 -0.21 0.31 -16.97
CA PHE A 125 1.02 0.95 -17.44
C PHE A 125 2.25 0.14 -17.04
N ASP A 126 3.34 0.29 -17.79
CA ASP A 126 4.61 -0.34 -17.43
C ASP A 126 5.48 0.60 -16.60
N VAL A 127 6.41 0.02 -15.84
CA VAL A 127 7.53 0.74 -15.24
C VAL A 127 8.83 0.23 -15.85
N VAL A 128 9.63 1.15 -16.37
CA VAL A 128 10.94 0.88 -16.97
C VAL A 128 12.03 1.53 -16.14
N LEU A 129 13.10 0.78 -15.88
CA LEU A 129 14.29 1.23 -15.18
C LEU A 129 15.45 1.36 -16.16
N ASN A 130 16.11 2.50 -16.07
CA ASN A 130 17.27 2.88 -16.87
C ASN A 130 17.06 2.80 -18.39
N GLY A 131 15.81 2.94 -18.85
CA GLY A 131 15.44 2.92 -20.28
C GLY A 131 15.38 1.53 -20.91
N ASP A 132 16.07 0.54 -20.34
CA ASP A 132 16.25 -0.78 -20.94
C ASP A 132 15.48 -1.90 -20.22
N HIS A 133 15.21 -1.77 -18.92
CA HIS A 133 14.64 -2.86 -18.12
C HIS A 133 13.17 -2.62 -17.77
N THR A 134 12.26 -3.41 -18.32
CA THR A 134 10.86 -3.41 -17.85
C THR A 134 10.79 -4.11 -16.49
N VAL A 135 10.74 -3.31 -15.41
CA VAL A 135 10.78 -3.81 -14.03
C VAL A 135 9.41 -4.16 -13.47
N VAL A 136 8.35 -3.50 -13.94
CA VAL A 136 6.96 -3.83 -13.60
C VAL A 136 6.12 -3.76 -14.87
N PRO A 137 5.91 -4.88 -15.58
CA PRO A 137 5.05 -4.91 -16.76
C PRO A 137 3.57 -4.92 -16.38
N ASP A 138 2.73 -4.28 -17.20
CA ASP A 138 1.27 -4.28 -17.14
C ASP A 138 0.71 -4.01 -15.73
N LEU A 139 1.25 -3.01 -15.02
CA LEU A 139 0.81 -2.68 -13.67
C LEU A 139 -0.63 -2.18 -13.65
N ASP A 140 -1.50 -3.00 -13.06
CA ASP A 140 -2.86 -2.63 -12.66
C ASP A 140 -2.97 -2.63 -11.13
N ILE A 141 -2.92 -1.44 -10.54
CA ILE A 141 -2.95 -1.28 -9.08
C ILE A 141 -4.29 -1.77 -8.50
N TYR A 142 -5.41 -1.58 -9.22
CA TYR A 142 -6.72 -2.05 -8.75
C TYR A 142 -6.78 -3.57 -8.74
N ASP A 143 -6.30 -4.22 -9.79
CA ASP A 143 -6.28 -5.68 -9.86
C ASP A 143 -5.41 -6.30 -8.75
N ARG A 144 -4.32 -5.62 -8.36
CA ARG A 144 -3.43 -6.07 -7.28
C ARG A 144 -4.06 -5.95 -5.89
N VAL A 145 -4.69 -4.81 -5.57
CA VAL A 145 -5.07 -4.49 -4.18
C VAL A 145 -6.43 -3.80 -4.02
N GLY A 146 -7.16 -3.57 -5.10
CA GLY A 146 -8.41 -2.82 -5.09
C GLY A 146 -8.23 -1.31 -4.87
N ASN A 147 -9.33 -0.63 -4.55
CA ASN A 147 -9.34 0.81 -4.28
C ASN A 147 -8.97 1.12 -2.82
N GLY A 148 -8.17 2.16 -2.60
CA GLY A 148 -7.87 2.69 -1.26
C GLY A 148 -6.90 1.84 -0.44
N ASN A 149 -6.20 0.88 -1.05
CA ASN A 149 -5.20 0.06 -0.38
C ASN A 149 -3.79 0.41 -0.86
N ALA A 150 -2.84 0.50 0.06
CA ALA A 150 -1.43 0.65 -0.25
C ALA A 150 -0.91 -0.57 -1.03
N HIS A 151 -0.11 -0.31 -2.06
CA HIS A 151 0.62 -1.30 -2.84
C HIS A 151 2.07 -0.85 -3.03
N ASP A 152 3.01 -1.75 -2.81
CA ASP A 152 4.45 -1.47 -2.97
C ASP A 152 5.03 -2.48 -3.96
N GLU A 153 5.73 -1.98 -4.96
CA GLU A 153 6.62 -2.79 -5.80
C GLU A 153 8.06 -2.65 -5.27
N TYR A 154 8.74 -3.78 -5.09
CA TYR A 154 10.13 -3.83 -4.62
C TYR A 154 11.04 -4.32 -5.74
N ILE A 155 11.91 -3.45 -6.21
CA ILE A 155 12.79 -3.69 -7.36
C ILE A 155 14.25 -3.74 -6.85
N PRO A 156 14.78 -4.94 -6.54
CA PRO A 156 16.19 -5.09 -6.24
C PRO A 156 17.04 -4.96 -7.51
N PHE A 157 18.15 -4.23 -7.44
CA PHE A 157 19.12 -4.09 -8.51
C PHE A 157 20.52 -3.88 -7.94
N THR A 158 21.56 -4.21 -8.71
CA THR A 158 22.95 -4.02 -8.30
C THR A 158 23.62 -2.98 -9.19
N VAL A 159 24.46 -2.14 -8.62
CA VAL A 159 25.31 -1.20 -9.36
C VAL A 159 26.76 -1.59 -9.15
N ASN A 160 27.49 -1.75 -10.25
CA ASN A 160 28.89 -2.13 -10.21
C ASN A 160 29.64 -1.51 -11.40
N ASN A 161 30.69 -0.73 -11.11
CA ASN A 161 31.53 -0.09 -12.12
C ASN A 161 30.73 0.72 -13.16
N GLY A 162 29.75 1.49 -12.70
CA GLY A 162 28.94 2.36 -13.57
C GLY A 162 27.93 1.63 -14.46
N ARG A 163 27.66 0.34 -14.20
CA ARG A 163 26.59 -0.43 -14.81
C ARG A 163 25.52 -0.80 -13.78
N LEU A 164 24.27 -0.84 -14.23
CA LEU A 164 23.12 -1.33 -13.48
C LEU A 164 22.84 -2.77 -13.93
N TYR A 165 22.54 -3.65 -12.98
CA TYR A 165 22.19 -5.04 -13.18
C TYR A 165 20.80 -5.33 -12.61
N TYR A 166 19.92 -5.89 -13.45
CA TYR A 166 18.57 -6.30 -13.07
C TYR A 166 18.20 -7.60 -13.79
N ASN A 167 17.80 -8.64 -13.03
CA ASN A 167 17.40 -9.96 -13.58
C ASN A 167 18.33 -10.50 -14.68
N GLU A 168 19.64 -10.53 -14.43
CA GLU A 168 20.69 -10.99 -15.36
C GLU A 168 20.97 -10.07 -16.56
N GLU A 169 20.19 -9.01 -16.75
CA GLU A 169 20.44 -7.98 -17.76
C GLU A 169 21.29 -6.84 -17.18
N GLU A 170 22.04 -6.15 -18.05
CA GLU A 170 22.83 -4.98 -17.67
C GLU A 170 22.55 -3.77 -18.57
N SER A 171 22.68 -2.57 -18.02
CA SER A 171 22.64 -1.29 -18.75
C SER A 171 23.64 -0.28 -18.20
N ASP A 172 24.10 0.64 -19.05
CA ASP A 172 25.05 1.67 -18.64
C ASP A 172 24.36 2.77 -17.81
N ILE A 173 25.00 3.19 -16.72
CA ILE A 173 24.57 4.37 -15.96
C ILE A 173 25.24 5.61 -16.53
N ARG A 174 24.44 6.55 -17.04
CA ARG A 174 24.94 7.78 -17.65
C ARG A 174 24.75 8.98 -16.72
N GLY A 175 25.83 9.76 -16.53
CA GLY A 175 25.76 10.99 -15.75
C GLY A 175 25.50 10.81 -14.25
N GLY A 176 25.85 9.63 -13.70
CA GLY A 176 25.68 9.33 -12.26
C GLY A 176 24.23 9.24 -11.82
N LYS A 177 23.31 8.97 -12.74
CA LYS A 177 21.88 8.84 -12.46
C LYS A 177 21.30 7.66 -13.19
N ILE A 178 20.37 6.98 -12.53
CA ILE A 178 19.45 6.03 -13.15
C ILE A 178 18.09 6.71 -13.29
N ARG A 179 17.29 6.27 -14.24
CA ARG A 179 15.96 6.85 -14.48
C ARG A 179 14.90 5.79 -14.32
N VAL A 180 13.87 6.06 -13.51
CA VAL A 180 12.65 5.24 -13.46
C VAL A 180 11.55 5.95 -14.23
N GLU A 181 10.96 5.26 -15.20
CA GLU A 181 9.96 5.80 -16.12
C GLU A 181 8.66 5.02 -16.02
N PHE A 182 7.56 5.75 -15.94
CA PHE A 182 6.20 5.21 -15.94
C PHE A 182 5.63 5.39 -17.35
N ILE A 183 5.51 4.28 -18.08
CA ILE A 183 5.25 4.26 -19.51
C ILE A 183 3.77 4.43 -19.79
N LYS A 184 3.41 5.41 -20.64
CA LYS A 184 2.02 5.57 -21.06
C LYS A 184 1.61 4.42 -21.99
N GLY A 185 0.82 3.49 -21.46
CA GLY A 185 0.13 2.46 -22.25
C GLY A 185 -1.11 2.99 -22.98
N TYR A 186 -1.94 2.09 -23.50
CA TYR A 186 -3.17 2.43 -24.23
C TYR A 186 -4.39 2.71 -23.34
N ARG A 187 -4.32 2.35 -22.05
CA ARG A 187 -5.37 2.57 -21.03
C ARG A 187 -5.30 4.00 -20.47
N ASP A 188 -5.60 4.20 -19.19
CA ASP A 188 -5.48 5.48 -18.52
C ASP A 188 -4.00 5.92 -18.28
N ASN A 189 -3.79 6.94 -17.46
CA ASN A 189 -2.52 7.62 -17.27
C ASN A 189 -1.63 6.88 -16.26
N PRO A 190 -0.31 6.74 -16.51
CA PRO A 190 0.62 6.26 -15.48
C PRO A 190 0.62 7.20 -14.28
N LYS A 191 0.84 6.62 -13.09
CA LYS A 191 0.94 7.36 -11.82
C LYS A 191 2.01 6.78 -10.92
N VAL A 192 2.39 7.53 -9.90
CA VAL A 192 3.11 7.05 -8.71
C VAL A 192 2.76 7.90 -7.50
N ASN A 193 2.74 7.30 -6.31
CA ASN A 193 2.47 8.00 -5.05
C ASN A 193 3.76 8.39 -4.32
N ALA A 194 4.73 7.49 -4.24
CA ALA A 194 6.05 7.81 -3.69
C ALA A 194 7.14 6.87 -4.23
N ILE A 195 8.40 7.30 -4.15
CA ILE A 195 9.57 6.52 -4.53
C ILE A 195 10.55 6.56 -3.37
N CYS A 196 11.12 5.42 -3.00
CA CYS A 196 12.23 5.32 -2.05
C CYS A 196 13.30 4.40 -2.65
N VAL A 197 14.58 4.74 -2.49
CA VAL A 197 15.71 3.90 -2.88
C VAL A 197 16.64 3.76 -1.70
N ILE A 198 16.87 2.51 -1.33
CA ILE A 198 17.66 2.09 -0.17
C ILE A 198 18.87 1.34 -0.69
N LYS A 199 20.06 1.67 -0.21
CA LYS A 199 21.26 0.86 -0.42
C LYS A 199 21.24 -0.32 0.56
N GLY A 200 21.13 -1.54 0.07
CA GLY A 200 20.98 -2.76 0.85
C GLY A 200 20.27 -3.86 0.09
N LEU A 201 19.94 -4.95 0.81
CA LEU A 201 19.27 -6.11 0.25
C LEU A 201 17.75 -6.03 0.45
N LEU A 202 17.00 -6.83 -0.30
CA LEU A 202 15.54 -6.88 -0.24
C LEU A 202 15.00 -7.21 1.16
N GLU A 203 15.75 -8.00 1.92
CA GLU A 203 15.44 -8.44 3.29
C GLU A 203 15.56 -7.32 4.33
N ASP A 204 16.36 -6.28 4.04
CA ASP A 204 16.54 -5.13 4.94
C ASP A 204 15.38 -4.12 4.85
N VAL A 205 14.48 -4.31 3.88
CA VAL A 205 13.44 -3.34 3.55
C VAL A 205 12.11 -3.72 4.20
N PRO A 206 11.50 -2.83 5.00
CA PRO A 206 10.17 -3.03 5.57
C PRO A 206 9.12 -3.38 4.51
N LYS A 207 8.31 -4.41 4.77
CA LYS A 207 7.24 -4.87 3.88
C LYS A 207 5.87 -4.42 4.36
N LEU A 208 4.99 -4.10 3.42
CA LEU A 208 3.57 -3.92 3.74
C LEU A 208 2.97 -5.21 4.32
N PRO A 209 1.99 -5.11 5.23
CA PRO A 209 1.21 -6.26 5.68
C PRO A 209 0.61 -7.04 4.50
N PRO A 210 0.39 -8.35 4.66
CA PRO A 210 -0.26 -9.15 3.63
C PRO A 210 -1.66 -8.60 3.32
N ILE A 211 -2.11 -8.80 2.09
CA ILE A 211 -3.49 -8.50 1.72
C ILE A 211 -4.38 -9.46 2.52
N PRO A 212 -5.41 -8.97 3.23
CA PRO A 212 -6.36 -9.85 3.91
C PRO A 212 -6.95 -10.81 2.87
N SER A 213 -6.71 -12.11 3.02
CA SER A 213 -7.45 -13.11 2.25
C SER A 213 -8.91 -13.02 2.66
N GLU A 214 -9.84 -13.06 1.70
CA GLU A 214 -11.25 -13.29 2.03
C GLU A 214 -11.31 -14.52 2.94
N ALA A 215 -11.88 -14.34 4.14
CA ALA A 215 -11.89 -15.39 5.16
C ALA A 215 -12.39 -16.70 4.55
N GLU A 216 -11.62 -17.79 4.71
CA GLU A 216 -12.18 -19.12 4.54
C GLU A 216 -13.43 -19.20 5.43
N PRO A 217 -14.57 -19.71 4.92
CA PRO A 217 -15.76 -19.80 5.74
C PRO A 217 -15.42 -20.62 6.98
N GLU A 218 -15.45 -19.99 8.16
CA GLU A 218 -15.31 -20.72 9.41
C GLU A 218 -16.42 -21.78 9.46
N GLU A 219 -16.04 -23.06 9.36
CA GLU A 219 -16.94 -24.16 9.65
C GLU A 219 -17.44 -23.97 11.08
N TYR A 220 -18.69 -23.52 11.22
CA TYR A 220 -19.41 -23.48 12.49
C TYR A 220 -19.43 -24.91 13.04
N ARG A 221 -18.53 -25.20 13.98
CA ARG A 221 -18.51 -26.44 14.73
C ARG A 221 -19.61 -26.31 15.79
N ASP A 222 -20.76 -26.93 15.54
CA ASP A 222 -21.83 -27.06 16.53
C ASP A 222 -21.30 -27.81 17.75
N GLU A 223 -20.94 -27.07 18.81
CA GLU A 223 -20.77 -27.65 20.14
C GLU A 223 -22.16 -27.91 20.74
N VAL A 224 -22.55 -29.18 20.75
CA VAL A 224 -23.76 -29.66 21.43
C VAL A 224 -23.56 -29.52 22.94
N GLU A 225 -23.99 -28.40 23.53
CA GLU A 225 -24.05 -28.24 24.99
C GLU A 225 -25.20 -29.08 25.59
N ASP A 226 -24.82 -30.18 26.21
CA ASP A 226 -25.70 -31.07 26.97
C ASP A 226 -25.94 -30.49 28.39
N LYS A 227 -26.91 -29.57 28.54
CA LYS A 227 -27.31 -29.02 29.86
C LYS A 227 -28.58 -29.67 30.41
N LYS A 228 -28.34 -30.62 31.33
CA LYS A 228 -29.34 -31.18 32.25
C LYS A 228 -30.07 -30.07 33.03
N SER A 229 -31.39 -30.14 33.02
CA SER A 229 -32.30 -29.22 33.69
C SER A 229 -32.53 -29.58 35.16
N ALA A 230 -32.49 -28.57 36.03
CA ALA A 230 -33.07 -28.62 37.37
C ALA A 230 -33.95 -27.37 37.61
N LYS A 231 -35.26 -27.64 37.69
CA LYS A 231 -36.40 -26.86 38.25
C LYS A 231 -36.17 -25.42 38.73
N ASN A 232 -36.97 -24.48 38.20
CA ASN A 232 -38.18 -24.00 38.89
C ASN A 232 -39.03 -23.08 37.99
N ARG A 233 -40.34 -23.37 37.92
CA ARG A 233 -41.35 -22.65 37.12
C ARG A 233 -41.94 -21.47 37.91
N ARG A 234 -42.16 -20.34 37.23
CA ARG A 234 -43.20 -19.33 37.53
C ARG A 234 -43.80 -18.80 36.21
N PRO A 235 -45.07 -18.34 36.19
CA PRO A 235 -45.93 -18.46 35.02
C PRO A 235 -45.77 -17.34 33.97
N SER A 236 -45.76 -17.82 32.74
CA SER A 236 -46.13 -17.23 31.43
C SER A 236 -46.87 -15.89 31.42
N GLY A 237 -46.23 -14.89 30.81
CA GLY A 237 -46.89 -13.98 29.86
C GLY A 237 -46.88 -14.59 28.44
N PRO A 238 -47.66 -14.05 27.47
CA PRO A 238 -47.59 -14.52 26.09
C PRO A 238 -46.15 -14.39 25.58
N ARG A 239 -45.59 -15.47 25.00
CA ARG A 239 -44.33 -15.36 24.27
C ARG A 239 -44.57 -14.45 23.08
N THR A 240 -44.06 -13.21 23.15
CA THR A 240 -43.87 -12.38 21.96
C THR A 240 -42.91 -13.13 21.04
N PRO A 241 -43.33 -13.48 19.81
CA PRO A 241 -42.39 -13.96 18.80
C PRO A 241 -41.32 -12.89 18.62
N ASP A 242 -40.06 -13.32 18.44
CA ASP A 242 -39.01 -12.40 18.07
C ASP A 242 -39.39 -11.71 16.76
N PRO A 243 -39.54 -10.37 16.72
CA PRO A 243 -39.93 -9.64 15.50
C PRO A 243 -38.89 -9.77 14.37
N TYR A 244 -37.73 -10.37 14.63
CA TYR A 244 -36.65 -10.61 13.67
C TYR A 244 -36.38 -12.09 13.40
N SER A 245 -37.21 -13.02 13.88
CA SER A 245 -37.10 -14.41 13.44
C SER A 245 -37.56 -14.52 11.99
N ILE A 246 -36.61 -14.59 11.06
CA ILE A 246 -36.86 -14.88 9.66
C ILE A 246 -37.36 -16.32 9.59
N ASP A 247 -38.66 -16.49 9.39
CA ASP A 247 -39.27 -17.81 9.20
C ASP A 247 -38.87 -18.32 7.82
N ASP A 248 -38.10 -19.42 7.75
CA ASP A 248 -37.60 -20.03 6.51
C ASP A 248 -38.72 -20.37 5.50
N SER A 249 -39.96 -20.43 5.98
CA SER A 249 -41.17 -20.55 5.18
C SER A 249 -41.37 -19.37 4.19
N SER A 250 -40.90 -18.18 4.55
CA SER A 250 -41.05 -16.92 3.81
C SER A 250 -40.14 -16.85 2.57
N VAL A 251 -39.00 -17.57 2.62
CA VAL A 251 -38.01 -17.61 1.53
C VAL A 251 -38.39 -18.65 0.46
N MET A 252 -39.19 -19.66 0.83
CA MET A 252 -39.61 -20.73 -0.07
C MET A 252 -40.83 -20.35 -0.94
N LEU A 253 -41.66 -19.41 -0.49
CA LEU A 253 -42.89 -19.02 -1.18
C LEU A 253 -42.66 -18.38 -2.57
N PRO A 254 -41.67 -17.47 -2.76
CA PRO A 254 -41.32 -16.97 -4.09
C PRO A 254 -40.78 -18.06 -5.02
N VAL A 255 -40.06 -19.06 -4.48
CA VAL A 255 -39.45 -20.15 -5.26
C VAL A 255 -40.53 -21.09 -5.81
N PHE A 256 -41.54 -21.45 -5.01
CA PHE A 256 -42.66 -22.26 -5.48
C PHE A 256 -43.53 -21.55 -6.51
N VAL A 257 -43.72 -20.24 -6.37
CA VAL A 257 -44.44 -19.42 -7.38
C VAL A 257 -43.66 -19.37 -8.69
N ALA A 258 -42.33 -19.23 -8.63
CA ALA A 258 -41.48 -19.24 -9.82
C ALA A 258 -41.51 -20.60 -10.54
N ILE A 259 -41.45 -21.72 -9.82
CA ILE A 259 -41.51 -23.07 -10.40
C ILE A 259 -42.91 -23.34 -10.99
N GLY A 260 -43.97 -22.95 -10.29
CA GLY A 260 -45.35 -23.13 -10.76
C GLY A 260 -45.68 -22.33 -12.04
N ALA A 261 -45.11 -21.14 -12.19
CA ALA A 261 -45.28 -20.32 -13.40
C ALA A 261 -44.43 -20.81 -14.59
N PHE A 262 -43.35 -21.54 -14.34
CA PHE A 262 -42.43 -22.01 -15.39
C PHE A 262 -42.93 -23.28 -16.10
N ILE A 263 -43.65 -24.16 -15.39
CA ILE A 263 -44.12 -25.45 -15.94
C ILE A 263 -45.10 -25.28 -17.14
N PRO A 264 -46.09 -24.37 -17.13
CA PRO A 264 -46.96 -24.13 -18.29
C PRO A 264 -46.21 -23.53 -19.48
N LEU A 265 -45.24 -22.64 -19.21
CA LEU A 265 -44.41 -22.02 -20.26
C LEU A 265 -43.52 -23.06 -20.96
N LEU A 266 -42.98 -24.02 -20.21
CA LEU A 266 -42.20 -25.12 -20.76
C LEU A 266 -43.07 -26.03 -21.66
N PHE A 267 -44.31 -26.32 -21.26
CA PHE A 267 -45.26 -27.11 -22.05
C PHE A 267 -45.68 -26.39 -23.35
N CYS A 268 -45.85 -25.07 -23.30
CA CYS A 268 -46.17 -24.27 -24.50
C CYS A 268 -44.99 -24.12 -25.47
N LEU A 269 -43.75 -24.15 -24.99
CA LEU A 269 -42.54 -24.02 -25.81
C LEU A 269 -42.03 -25.35 -26.39
N CYS A 270 -42.30 -26.47 -25.73
CA CYS A 270 -41.74 -27.78 -26.14
C CYS A 270 -42.63 -28.62 -27.07
N LYS A 271 -43.84 -28.18 -27.47
CA LYS A 271 -44.76 -28.94 -28.36
C LYS A 271 -44.76 -30.47 -28.07
N LEU A 272 -45.23 -30.84 -26.89
CA LEU A 272 -45.73 -32.18 -26.59
C LEU A 272 -47.26 -32.14 -26.53
#